data_AF-A0A7J8WF14-F1
#
_entry.id   AF-A0A7J8WF14-F1
#
_cell.length_a   1.000
_cell.length_b   1.000
_cell.length_c   1.000
_cell.angle_alpha   90.00
_cell.angle_beta   90.00
_cell.angle_gamma   90.00
#
_symmetry.space_group_name_H-M   'P 1'
#
loop_
_entity.id
_entity.type
_entity.pdbx_description
1 polymer ?
#
loop_
_entity_poly.entity_id
_entity_poly.type
_entity_poly.pdbx_seq_one_letter_code
_entity_poly.pdbx_strand_id
1 'polypeptide(L)' 'MLSGKDNSDLGWDEHRQLIVAKDVVWNSHKEASQFKHLSFAYYDQLTAIYAKDRATGKDAQTTADIIEEIDDEDVT' A
#
# COMPACT_ATOMS: atom_id res chain seq x y z
N MET A 1 11.88 3.83 -2.74
CA MET A 1 11.20 3.24 -3.91
C MET A 1 10.99 1.77 -3.62
N LEU A 2 9.75 1.34 -3.36
CA LEU A 2 9.42 -0.08 -3.25
C LEU A 2 9.21 -0.61 -4.67
N SER A 3 10.28 -1.05 -5.34
CA SER A 3 10.15 -1.80 -6.59
C SER A 3 10.12 -3.30 -6.28
N GLY A 4 8.96 -3.76 -5.81
CA GLY A 4 8.64 -5.18 -5.82
C GLY A 4 8.48 -5.65 -7.27
N LYS A 5 9.01 -6.82 -7.59
CA LYS A 5 9.21 -7.31 -8.96
C LYS A 5 7.91 -7.75 -9.69
N ASP A 6 6.76 -7.34 -9.17
CA ASP A 6 5.43 -7.59 -9.72
C ASP A 6 4.59 -6.30 -9.63
N ASN A 7 5.15 -5.18 -10.09
CA ASN A 7 4.40 -3.94 -10.19
C ASN A 7 3.39 -4.09 -11.32
N SER A 8 2.16 -4.44 -10.94
CA SER A 8 0.94 -4.10 -11.68
C SER A 8 1.16 -2.76 -12.38
N ASP A 9 0.74 -2.60 -13.63
CA ASP A 9 0.93 -1.42 -14.49
C ASP A 9 0.33 -0.08 -13.95
N LEU A 10 0.04 -0.03 -12.65
CA LEU A 10 -0.33 1.10 -11.81
C LEU A 10 0.94 1.81 -11.28
N GLY A 11 0.97 3.12 -11.44
CA GLY A 11 1.95 4.03 -10.87
C GLY A 11 1.29 5.14 -10.05
N TRP A 12 2.11 5.93 -9.37
CA TRP A 12 1.70 7.10 -8.59
C TRP A 12 2.23 8.38 -9.24
N ASP A 13 1.36 9.38 -9.43
CA ASP A 13 1.76 10.72 -9.86
C ASP A 13 1.80 11.65 -8.64
N GLU A 14 3.00 11.94 -8.17
CA GLU A 14 3.25 12.80 -7.00
C GLU A 14 2.76 14.24 -7.21
N HIS A 15 2.76 14.76 -8.43
CA HIS A 15 2.32 16.15 -8.68
C HIS A 15 0.81 16.26 -8.67
N ARG A 16 0.11 15.24 -9.17
CA ARG A 16 -1.35 15.20 -9.28
C ARG A 16 -2.00 14.47 -8.11
N GLN A 17 -1.20 13.82 -7.25
CA GLN A 17 -1.62 13.01 -6.12
C GLN A 17 -2.66 11.96 -6.54
N LEU A 18 -2.39 11.16 -7.58
CA LEU A 18 -3.33 10.15 -8.08
C LEU A 18 -2.64 8.92 -8.69
N ILE A 19 -3.42 7.86 -8.87
CA ILE A 19 -2.97 6.61 -9.52
C ILE A 19 -2.99 6.80 -11.05
N VAL A 20 -1.88 6.48 -11.70
CA VAL A 20 -1.73 6.51 -13.16
C VAL A 20 -1.54 5.10 -13.70
N ALA A 21 -2.26 4.77 -14.77
CA ALA A 21 -2.08 3.50 -15.46
C ALA A 21 -2.51 3.63 -16.92
N LYS A 22 -2.10 2.68 -17.77
CA LYS A 22 -2.60 2.56 -19.15
C LYS A 22 -4.08 2.20 -19.15
N ASP A 23 -4.82 2.61 -20.17
CA ASP A 23 -6.26 2.33 -20.28
C ASP A 23 -6.58 0.83 -20.24
N VAL A 24 -5.72 -0.01 -20.82
CA VAL A 24 -5.88 -1.48 -20.78
C VAL A 24 -5.93 -2.03 -19.35
N VAL A 25 -5.24 -1.38 -18.41
CA VAL A 25 -5.15 -1.76 -16.99
C VAL A 25 -6.40 -1.32 -16.25
N TRP A 26 -6.91 -0.12 -16.54
CA TRP A 26 -8.19 0.33 -15.99
C TRP A 26 -9.35 -0.53 -16.48
N ASN A 27 -9.30 -0.98 -17.72
CA ASN A 27 -10.35 -1.81 -18.34
C ASN A 27 -10.31 -3.26 -17.84
N SER A 28 -9.12 -3.80 -17.48
CA SER A 28 -9.02 -5.13 -16.88
C SER A 28 -9.42 -5.16 -15.41
N HIS A 29 -9.26 -4.02 -14.70
CA HIS A 29 -9.60 -3.89 -13.29
C HIS A 29 -10.79 -2.94 -13.10
N LYS A 30 -11.99 -3.44 -13.42
CA LYS A 30 -13.25 -2.67 -13.37
C LYS A 30 -13.50 -1.98 -12.02
N GLU A 31 -13.15 -2.63 -10.91
CA GLU A 31 -13.27 -2.05 -9.56
C GLU A 31 -12.25 -0.94 -9.30
N ALA A 32 -11.07 -1.01 -9.92
CA ALA A 32 -10.03 0.01 -9.79
C ALA A 32 -10.31 1.23 -10.68
N SER A 33 -11.11 1.07 -11.75
CA SER A 33 -11.43 2.14 -12.70
C SER A 33 -12.02 3.40 -12.06
N GLN A 34 -12.70 3.27 -10.91
CA GLN A 34 -13.22 4.41 -10.14
C GLN A 34 -12.12 5.35 -9.63
N PHE A 35 -10.91 4.84 -9.40
CA PHE A 35 -9.77 5.61 -8.89
C PHE A 35 -9.02 6.37 -9.97
N LYS A 36 -9.29 6.12 -11.26
CA LYS A 36 -8.61 6.73 -12.42
C LYS A 36 -8.64 8.27 -12.39
N HIS A 37 -9.69 8.84 -11.83
CA HIS A 37 -9.93 10.29 -11.79
C HIS A 37 -9.96 10.84 -10.37
N LEU A 38 -9.62 10.03 -9.37
CA LEU A 38 -9.62 10.45 -7.97
C LEU A 38 -8.23 10.91 -7.56
N SER A 39 -8.16 12.14 -7.06
CA SER A 39 -6.97 12.66 -6.39
C SER A 39 -7.04 12.39 -4.89
N PHE A 40 -5.95 11.89 -4.31
CA PHE A 40 -5.79 11.64 -2.89
C PHE A 40 -4.89 12.72 -2.31
N ALA A 41 -5.50 13.85 -1.96
CA ALA A 41 -4.75 14.96 -1.35
C ALA A 41 -4.00 14.50 -0.09
N TYR A 42 -2.78 15.01 0.07
CA TYR A 42 -1.91 14.72 1.21
C TYR A 42 -1.48 13.27 1.35
N TYR A 43 -1.68 12.41 0.35
CA TYR A 43 -1.28 10.99 0.43
C TYR A 43 0.19 10.86 0.81
N ASP A 44 1.10 11.55 0.12
CA ASP A 44 2.53 11.47 0.42
C ASP A 44 2.87 11.98 1.82
N GLN A 45 2.16 13.00 2.30
CA GLN A 45 2.36 13.56 3.64
C GLN A 45 1.88 12.58 4.73
N LEU A 46 0.70 11.98 4.53
CA LEU A 46 0.15 10.97 5.42
C LEU A 46 1.04 9.73 5.43
N THR A 47 1.48 9.26 4.26
CA THR A 47 2.44 8.16 4.16
C THR A 47 3.74 8.51 4.88
N ALA A 48 4.27 9.73 4.75
CA ALA A 48 5.46 10.14 5.49
C ALA A 48 5.23 10.16 7.01
N ILE A 49 4.06 10.59 7.50
CA ILE A 49 3.73 10.58 8.93
C ILE A 49 3.62 9.14 9.44
N TYR A 50 2.86 8.30 8.74
CA TYR A 50 2.58 6.92 9.17
C TYR A 50 3.75 5.95 8.93
N ALA A 51 4.55 6.14 7.88
CA ALA A 51 5.69 5.28 7.57
C ALA A 51 6.94 5.62 8.40
N LYS A 52 7.06 6.87 8.87
CA LYS A 52 8.25 7.34 9.60
C LYS A 52 8.34 6.79 11.02
N ASP A 53 7.20 6.57 11.67
CA ASP A 53 7.11 6.00 13.01
C ASP A 53 6.62 4.54 12.98
N ARG A 54 7.19 3.70 12.09
CA ARG A 54 7.15 2.26 12.35
C ARG A 54 7.80 2.07 13.72
N ALA A 55 7.00 1.76 14.73
CA ALA A 55 7.47 1.57 16.08
C ALA A 55 8.69 0.63 16.01
N THR A 56 9.86 1.15 16.35
CA THR A 56 11.10 0.38 16.45
C THR A 56 11.46 0.15 17.92
N GLY A 57 10.54 0.53 18.82
CA GLY A 57 10.66 0.29 20.25
C GLY A 57 10.68 -1.20 20.54
N LYS A 58 11.26 -1.55 21.69
CA LYS A 58 11.43 -2.93 22.15
C LYS A 58 10.14 -3.77 22.12
N ASP A 59 8.99 -3.12 22.28
CA ASP A 59 7.66 -3.76 22.33
C ASP A 59 6.84 -3.51 21.05
N ALA A 60 7.48 -3.04 19.97
CA ALA A 60 6.80 -2.79 18.72
C ALA A 60 6.49 -4.09 17.98
N GLN A 61 5.20 -4.41 17.88
CA GLN A 61 4.75 -5.59 17.15
C GLN A 61 4.94 -5.36 15.65
N THR A 62 5.77 -6.22 15.06
CA THR A 62 5.99 -6.28 13.62
C THR A 62 4.98 -7.20 12.97
N THR A 63 4.82 -7.07 11.66
CA THR A 63 3.99 -8.00 10.86
C THR A 63 4.45 -9.45 10.97
N ALA A 64 5.72 -9.71 11.35
CA ALA A 64 6.20 -11.07 11.61
C ALA A 64 5.65 -11.60 12.94
N ASP A 65 5.65 -10.76 13.99
CA ASP A 65 5.13 -11.13 15.31
C ASP A 65 3.62 -11.45 15.28
N ILE A 66 2.85 -10.79 14.41
CA ILE A 66 1.42 -11.08 14.20
C ILE A 66 1.21 -12.42 13.48
N ILE A 67 2.13 -12.82 12.58
CA ILE A 67 2.01 -14.08 11.84
C ILE A 67 2.34 -15.28 12.75
N GLU A 68 3.33 -15.14 13.63
CA GLU A 68 3.68 -16.19 14.61
C GLU A 68 2.53 -16.47 15.60
N GLU A 69 1.81 -15.44 16.06
CA GLU A 69 0.67 -15.59 16.98
C GLU A 69 -0.52 -16.35 16.34
N ILE A 70 -0.72 -16.22 15.02
CA ILE A 70 -1.81 -16.89 14.30
C ILE A 70 -1.53 -18.40 14.13
N ASP A 71 -0.27 -18.81 13.97
CA ASP A 71 0.10 -20.22 13.84
C ASP A 71 0.10 -20.98 15.19
N ASP A 72 0.26 -20.28 16.31
CA ASP A 72 0.21 -20.86 17.66
C ASP A 72 -1.22 -21.15 18.16
N GLU A 73 -2.26 -20.54 17.56
CA GLU A 73 -3.67 -20.79 17.93
C GLU A 73 -4.30 -22.02 17.24
N ASP A 74 -3.61 -22.69 16.32
CA ASP A 74 -4.11 -23.91 15.62
C ASP A 74 -3.57 -25.23 16.24
N VAL A 75 -3.08 -25.19 17.49
CA VAL A 75 -2.69 -26.37 18.29
C VAL A 75 -3.41 -26.37 19.64
N THR A 76 -4.73 -26.58 19.63
CA THR A 76 -5.47 -27.14 20.79
C THR A 76 -6.48 -28.18 20.36
#